data_AF-A0A2V9U001-F1
#
_entry.id   AF-A0A2V9U001-F1
#
_cell.length_a   1.000
_cell.length_b   1.000
_cell.length_c   1.000
_cell.angle_alpha   90.00
_cell.angle_beta   90.00
_cell.angle_gamma   90.00
#
_symmetry.space_group_name_H-M   'P 1'
#
loop_
_entity.id
_entity.type
_entity.pdbx_description
1 polymer ?
#
loop_
_entity_poly.entity_id
_entity_poly.type
_entity_poly.pdbx_seq_one_letter_code
_entity_poly.pdbx_strand_id
1 'polypeptide(L)'
;MRVEPFGGRPEPHLPTNAKGASLMFTRIVECHVKPEKKDEFNNKLRSEVLPILQKQPGFVDLIALASENDPERMVALSFWNIRSTSSGLRRS
;
A
#
# COMPACT_ATOMS: atom_id res chain seq x y z
N MET A 1 35.50 -9.21 17.46
CA MET A 1 34.73 -9.76 16.33
C MET A 1 33.45 -10.36 16.91
N ARG A 2 32.32 -9.68 16.77
CA ARG A 2 31.03 -10.16 17.27
C ARG A 2 30.10 -10.25 16.06
N VAL A 3 29.66 -11.47 15.79
CA VAL A 3 28.75 -11.81 14.70
C VAL A 3 27.33 -11.46 15.14
N GLU A 4 26.67 -10.59 14.39
CA GLU A 4 25.25 -10.27 14.61
C GLU A 4 24.39 -11.39 14.00
N PRO A 5 23.35 -11.88 14.69
CA PRO A 5 22.51 -12.94 14.14
C PRO A 5 21.59 -12.38 13.05
N PHE A 6 21.57 -13.04 11.89
CA PHE A 6 20.57 -12.82 10.86
C PHE A 6 19.19 -13.24 11.40
N GLY A 7 18.33 -12.26 11.71
CA GLY A 7 16.97 -12.54 12.15
C GLY A 7 16.17 -11.30 12.50
N GLY A 8 15.31 -10.87 11.57
CA GLY A 8 14.30 -9.84 11.79
C GLY A 8 14.36 -8.72 10.76
N ARG A 9 13.40 -8.69 9.85
CA ARG A 9 13.10 -7.50 9.03
C ARG A 9 12.99 -6.31 9.99
N PRO A 10 13.68 -5.17 9.78
CA PRO A 10 13.49 -4.02 10.64
C PRO A 10 11.99 -3.67 10.63
N GLU A 11 11.35 -3.75 11.81
CA GLU A 11 10.00 -3.26 11.94
C GLU A 11 9.99 -1.79 11.49
N PRO A 12 9.05 -1.38 10.63
CA PRO A 12 8.92 0.01 10.29
C PRO A 12 8.68 0.77 11.60
N HIS A 13 9.63 1.64 11.95
CA HIS A 13 9.54 2.51 13.11
C HIS A 13 8.39 3.48 12.85
N LEU A 14 7.20 3.11 13.31
CA LEU A 14 6.05 3.99 13.28
C LEU A 14 6.34 5.16 14.22
N PRO A 15 6.11 6.41 13.81
CA PRO A 15 6.29 7.55 14.69
C PRO A 15 5.37 7.38 15.91
N THR A 16 5.99 7.23 17.07
CA THR A 16 5.32 7.16 18.35
C THR A 16 4.66 8.52 18.62
N ASN A 17 3.33 8.53 18.54
CA ASN A 17 2.44 9.49 19.20
C ASN A 17 2.50 10.95 18.70
N ALA A 18 1.88 11.21 17.53
CA ALA A 18 1.21 12.48 17.29
C ALA A 18 -0.29 12.27 17.53
N LYS A 19 -0.82 12.79 18.64
CA LYS A 19 -2.25 12.75 18.98
C LYS A 19 -3.04 13.41 17.83
N GLY A 20 -3.58 12.61 16.92
CA GLY A 20 -4.35 13.07 15.75
C GLY A 20 -3.89 12.53 14.39
N ALA A 21 -2.74 11.86 14.29
CA ALA A 21 -2.32 11.24 13.04
C ALA A 21 -2.98 9.86 12.88
N SER A 22 -3.89 9.72 11.92
CA SER A 22 -4.33 8.41 11.44
C SER A 22 -3.12 7.65 10.93
N LEU A 23 -2.80 6.53 11.56
CA LEU A 23 -1.76 5.62 11.07
C LEU A 23 -2.22 5.06 9.72
N MET A 24 -1.37 5.16 8.70
CA MET A 24 -1.66 4.69 7.35
C MET A 24 -0.49 3.87 6.82
N PHE A 25 -0.76 2.97 5.88
CA PHE A 25 0.27 2.29 5.09
C PHE A 25 -0.07 2.32 3.61
N THR A 26 0.96 2.25 2.77
CA THR A 26 0.83 2.19 1.31
C THR A 26 1.35 0.85 0.81
N ARG A 27 0.62 0.20 -0.08
CA ARG A 27 1.12 -0.95 -0.85
C ARG A 27 1.49 -0.48 -2.24
N ILE A 28 2.67 -0.89 -2.68
CA ILE A 28 3.21 -0.63 -4.01
C ILE A 28 3.21 -1.95 -4.77
N VAL A 29 2.61 -1.96 -5.96
CA VAL A 29 2.63 -3.09 -6.88
C VAL A 29 3.23 -2.63 -8.19
N GLU A 30 4.32 -3.27 -8.61
CA GLU A 30 4.89 -3.08 -9.93
C GLU A 30 4.27 -4.07 -10.92
N CYS A 31 3.85 -3.57 -12.07
CA CYS A 31 3.22 -4.34 -13.13
C CYS A 31 4.05 -4.19 -14.41
N HIS A 32 4.32 -5.31 -15.07
CA HIS A 32 4.81 -5.33 -16.45
C HIS A 32 3.62 -5.62 -17.37
N VAL A 33 3.21 -4.61 -18.13
CA VAL A 33 2.02 -4.64 -18.99
C VAL A 33 2.47 -4.35 -20.41
N LYS A 34 2.18 -5.26 -21.34
CA LYS A 34 2.49 -5.02 -22.75
C LYS A 34 1.82 -3.73 -23.24
N PRO A 35 2.47 -2.90 -24.08
CA PRO A 35 1.94 -1.59 -24.44
C PRO A 35 0.56 -1.67 -25.10
N GLU A 36 0.30 -2.70 -25.92
CA GLU A 36 -1.00 -2.92 -26.57
C GLU A 36 -2.13 -3.33 -25.60
N LYS A 37 -1.77 -3.70 -24.37
CA LYS A 37 -2.73 -4.08 -23.31
C LYS A 37 -2.95 -3.00 -22.27
N LYS A 38 -2.32 -1.82 -22.41
CA LYS A 38 -2.39 -0.74 -21.41
C LYS A 38 -3.83 -0.26 -21.15
N ASP A 39 -4.64 -0.07 -22.19
CA ASP A 39 -6.03 0.34 -22.04
C ASP A 39 -6.89 -0.75 -21.40
N GLU A 40 -6.70 -2.01 -21.80
CA GLU A 40 -7.37 -3.17 -21.18
C GLU A 40 -7.02 -3.27 -19.69
N PHE A 41 -5.74 -3.07 -19.35
CA PHE A 41 -5.24 -3.06 -17.98
C PHE A 41 -5.88 -1.93 -17.16
N ASN A 42 -5.89 -0.70 -17.68
CA ASN A 42 -6.52 0.44 -17.02
C ASN A 42 -8.03 0.21 -16.81
N ASN A 43 -8.70 -0.39 -17.78
CA ASN A 43 -10.11 -0.74 -17.68
C ASN A 43 -10.35 -1.79 -16.59
N LYS A 44 -9.54 -2.85 -16.53
CA LYS A 44 -9.61 -3.87 -15.46
C LYS A 44 -9.31 -3.27 -14.08
N LEU A 45 -8.33 -2.37 -14.00
CA LEU A 45 -8.01 -1.68 -12.74
C LEU A 45 -9.23 -0.88 -12.23
N ARG A 46 -9.94 -0.17 -13.11
CA ARG A 46 -11.10 0.67 -12.76
C ARG A 46 -12.38 -0.12 -12.51
N SER A 47 -12.65 -1.14 -13.33
CA SER A 47 -13.92 -1.87 -13.31
C SER A 47 -13.92 -3.09 -12.40
N GLU A 48 -12.76 -3.68 -12.12
CA GLU A 48 -12.64 -4.90 -11.31
C GLU A 48 -11.85 -4.65 -10.04
N VAL A 49 -10.61 -4.16 -10.15
CA VAL A 49 -9.69 -4.05 -9.00
C VAL A 49 -10.16 -2.98 -8.01
N LEU A 50 -10.45 -1.77 -8.49
CA LEU A 50 -10.86 -0.66 -7.62
C LEU A 50 -12.14 -1.00 -6.81
N PRO A 51 -13.22 -1.55 -7.39
CA PRO A 51 -14.39 -1.97 -6.62
C PRO A 51 -14.09 -3.04 -5.56
N ILE A 52 -13.14 -3.96 -5.83
CA ILE A 52 -12.72 -4.95 -4.84
C ILE A 52 -12.01 -4.26 -3.67
N LEU A 53 -11.09 -3.34 -3.96
CA LEU A 53 -10.35 -2.60 -2.93
C LEU A 53 -11.27 -1.70 -2.10
N GLN A 54 -12.23 -1.01 -2.73
CA GLN A 54 -13.22 -0.17 -2.05
C GLN A 54 -14.07 -0.92 -1.02
N LYS A 55 -14.28 -2.23 -1.21
CA LYS A 55 -15.00 -3.09 -0.24
C LYS A 55 -14.13 -3.52 0.93
N GLN A 56 -12.81 -3.36 0.84
CA GLN A 56 -11.90 -3.77 1.91
C GLN A 56 -11.87 -2.72 3.02
N PRO A 57 -11.94 -3.13 4.30
CA PRO A 57 -11.89 -2.21 5.42
C PRO A 57 -10.54 -1.48 5.43
N GLY A 58 -10.62 -0.17 5.58
CA GLY A 58 -9.44 0.69 5.64
C GLY A 58 -8.87 1.08 4.29
N PHE A 59 -9.42 0.65 3.14
CA PHE A 59 -9.02 1.21 1.85
C PHE A 59 -9.32 2.71 1.81
N VAL A 60 -8.38 3.47 1.26
CA VAL A 60 -8.47 4.94 1.16
C VAL A 60 -8.48 5.34 -0.30
N ASP A 61 -7.46 4.94 -1.06
CA ASP A 61 -7.33 5.33 -2.46
C ASP A 61 -6.40 4.39 -3.25
N LEU A 62 -6.47 4.46 -4.58
CA LEU A 62 -5.63 3.76 -5.54
C LEU A 62 -5.15 4.73 -6.63
N ILE A 63 -3.84 4.88 -6.78
CA ILE A 63 -3.21 5.64 -7.85
C ILE A 63 -2.43 4.68 -8.74
N ALA A 64 -2.65 4.74 -10.06
CA ALA A 64 -1.86 4.00 -11.04
C ALA A 64 -1.04 4.97 -11.90
N LEU A 65 0.25 4.66 -12.04
CA LEU A 65 1.24 5.46 -12.76
C LEU A 65 1.84 4.60 -13.87
N ALA A 66 2.01 5.19 -15.06
CA ALA A 66 2.76 4.58 -16.15
C ALA A 66 4.12 5.27 -16.25
N SER A 67 5.18 4.52 -16.53
CA SER A 67 6.49 5.10 -16.81
C SER A 67 6.48 5.75 -18.20
N GLU A 68 7.04 6.95 -18.29
CA GLU A 68 7.25 7.64 -19.58
C GLU A 68 8.46 7.08 -20.34
N ASN A 69 9.47 6.58 -19.61
CA ASN A 69 10.71 6.06 -20.18
C ASN A 69 10.65 4.56 -20.50
N ASP A 70 9.69 3.85 -19.91
CA ASP A 70 9.51 2.40 -20.07
C ASP A 70 8.01 2.09 -20.20
N PRO A 71 7.49 1.97 -21.42
CA PRO A 71 6.05 1.84 -21.67
C PRO A 71 5.46 0.54 -21.11
N GLU A 72 6.29 -0.46 -20.80
CA GLU A 72 5.84 -1.72 -20.22
C GLU A 72 5.71 -1.66 -18.69
N ARG A 73 6.36 -0.67 -18.05
CA ARG A 73 6.39 -0.56 -16.60
C ARG A 73 5.28 0.35 -16.08
N MET A 74 4.46 -0.21 -15.19
CA MET A 74 3.43 0.53 -14.45
C MET A 74 3.57 0.28 -12.94
N VAL A 75 3.15 1.25 -12.14
CA VAL A 75 3.13 1.14 -10.67
C VAL A 75 1.74 1.49 -10.15
N ALA A 76 1.16 0.61 -9.34
CA ALA A 76 -0.08 0.87 -8.62
C ALA A 76 0.20 1.06 -7.12
N LEU A 77 -0.26 2.19 -6.58
CA LEU A 77 -0.14 2.59 -5.18
C LEU A 77 -1.52 2.53 -4.53
N SER A 78 -1.70 1.69 -3.52
CA SER A 78 -2.93 1.68 -2.72
C SER A 78 -2.67 2.16 -1.31
N PHE A 79 -3.53 3.04 -0.81
CA PHE A 79 -3.43 3.67 0.50
C PHE A 79 -4.45 3.07 1.45
N TRP A 80 -4.03 2.86 2.70
CA TRP A 80 -4.82 2.14 3.69
C TRP A 80 -4.71 2.79 5.06
N ASN A 81 -5.83 2.97 5.72
CA ASN A 81 -5.88 3.27 7.15
C ASN A 81 -5.49 2.02 7.94
N ILE A 82 -4.57 2.18 8.88
CA ILE A 82 -4.37 1.22 9.96
C ILE A 82 -5.54 1.46 10.89
N ARG A 83 -6.42 0.45 11.06
CA ARG A 83 -7.42 0.53 12.12
C ARG A 83 -6.64 0.60 13.42
N SER A 84 -6.49 1.81 13.96
CA SER A 84 -6.06 1.99 15.33
C SER A 84 -7.18 1.41 16.17
N THR A 85 -7.09 0.12 16.49
CA THR A 85 -7.76 -0.40 17.67
C THR A 85 -7.14 0.39 18.80
N SER A 86 -7.76 1.53 19.13
CA SER A 86 -7.54 2.20 20.39
C SER A 86 -8.10 1.25 21.45
N SER A 87 -7.34 0.19 21.74
CA SER A 87 -7.55 -0.66 22.90
C SER A 87 -7.29 0.25 24.08
N GLY A 88 -8.36 0.83 24.60
CA GLY A 88 -8.34 1.59 25.82
C GLY A 88 -7.66 0.75 26.88
N LEU A 89 -6.43 1.12 27.22
CA LEU A 89 -5.74 0.57 28.36
C LEU A 89 -6.32 1.26 29.60
N ARG A 90 -7.55 0.88 29.98
CA ARG A 90 -7.92 0.93 31.39
C ARG A 90 -7.13 -0.18 32.05
N ARG A 91 -6.02 0.18 32.69
CA ARG A 91 -5.48 -0.63 33.79
C ARG A 91 -5.82 0.09 35.08
N SER A 92 -6.45 -0.70 35.94
CA SER A 92 -6.91 -0.44 37.30
C SER A 92 -5.80 0.03 38.22
#